data_AF-A0A1C3HP35-F1
#
_entry.id   AF-A0A1C3HP35-F1
#
_cell.length_a   1.000
_cell.length_b   1.000
_cell.length_c   1.000
_cell.angle_alpha   90.00
_cell.angle_beta   90.00
_cell.angle_gamma   90.00
#
_symmetry.space_group_name_H-M   'P 1'
#
loop_
_entity.id
_entity.type
_entity.pdbx_description
1 polymer ?
#
loop_
_entity_poly.entity_id
_entity_poly.type
_entity_poly.pdbx_seq_one_letter_code
_entity_poly.pdbx_strand_id
1 'polypeptide(L)'
;MKKYLLLALALSAGAFAAPKESPAQIVQKLYDAYQQPSVQENTAAFEDYASAELKALLAKDEQLAGDEIGCIDYDFVIQGQDYDAESIKKTLKIKALDKESVEAKFQNFDTPATVIYKFACDDKQCQITDLLEEDQETHKPKSFKEGLANCLVDLEKSASAK
;
A
#
# COMPACT_ATOMS: atom_id res chain seq x y z
N MET A 1 58.27 -27.36 20.63
CA MET A 1 57.07 -27.21 19.78
C MET A 1 56.23 -26.07 20.34
N LYS A 2 56.30 -24.88 19.72
CA LYS A 2 55.60 -23.66 20.18
C LYS A 2 54.17 -23.69 19.64
N LYS A 3 53.20 -23.91 20.53
CA LYS A 3 51.77 -23.80 20.23
C LYS A 3 51.41 -22.32 20.17
N TYR A 4 51.20 -21.80 18.96
CA TYR A 4 50.61 -20.49 18.76
C TYR A 4 49.09 -20.62 18.91
N LEU A 5 48.56 -20.04 19.98
CA LEU A 5 47.12 -19.88 20.18
C LEU A 5 46.67 -18.67 19.33
N LEU A 6 46.02 -18.93 18.20
CA LEU A 6 45.39 -17.89 17.39
C LEU A 6 44.10 -17.44 18.07
N LEU A 7 44.10 -16.20 18.57
CA LEU A 7 42.91 -15.53 19.11
C LEU A 7 42.08 -15.03 17.90
N ALA A 8 40.99 -15.72 17.58
CA ALA A 8 40.05 -15.28 16.56
C ALA A 8 39.23 -14.10 17.11
N LEU A 9 39.45 -12.89 16.59
CA LEU A 9 38.54 -11.76 16.80
C LEU A 9 37.21 -12.08 16.09
N ALA A 10 36.19 -12.40 16.85
CA ALA A 10 34.81 -12.43 16.37
C ALA A 10 34.38 -10.97 16.09
N LEU A 11 34.42 -10.55 14.83
CA LEU A 11 33.68 -9.37 14.38
C LEU A 11 32.19 -9.72 14.45
N SER A 12 31.55 -9.39 15.58
CA SER A 12 30.11 -9.34 15.67
C SER A 12 29.63 -8.21 14.76
N ALA A 13 29.26 -8.54 13.52
CA ALA A 13 28.46 -7.67 12.68
C ALA A 13 27.10 -7.50 13.39
N GLY A 14 26.98 -6.44 14.18
CA GLY A 14 25.68 -6.02 14.69
C GLY A 14 24.81 -5.73 13.48
N ALA A 15 23.81 -6.57 13.24
CA ALA A 15 22.76 -6.26 12.28
C ALA A 15 22.05 -5.02 12.81
N PHE A 16 22.42 -3.85 12.30
CA PHE A 16 21.65 -2.64 12.51
C PHE A 16 20.31 -2.86 11.79
N ALA A 17 19.25 -3.09 12.58
CA ALA A 17 17.91 -3.07 12.05
C ALA A 17 17.69 -1.71 11.38
N ALA A 18 17.23 -1.72 10.13
CA ALA A 18 16.87 -0.49 9.44
C ALA A 18 15.87 0.29 10.31
N PRO A 19 15.97 1.63 10.36
CA PRO A 19 15.04 2.43 11.15
C PRO A 19 13.62 2.17 10.67
N LYS A 20 12.69 1.99 11.63
CA LYS A 20 11.26 1.84 11.36
C LYS A 20 10.78 3.04 10.53
N GLU A 21 10.13 2.75 9.41
CA GLU A 21 9.55 3.78 8.56
C GLU A 21 8.28 4.36 9.20
N SER A 22 8.14 5.67 9.14
CA SER A 22 6.90 6.33 9.53
C SER A 22 5.80 6.09 8.50
N PRO A 23 4.52 6.12 8.90
CA PRO A 23 3.39 6.06 7.97
C PRO A 23 3.51 7.02 6.78
N ALA A 24 3.95 8.27 7.01
CA ALA A 24 4.09 9.25 5.94
C ALA A 24 5.20 8.91 4.94
N GLN A 25 6.30 8.31 5.41
CA GLN A 25 7.38 7.81 4.53
C GLN A 25 6.91 6.63 3.68
N ILE A 26 6.11 5.73 4.25
CA ILE A 26 5.51 4.61 3.51
C ILE A 26 4.61 5.16 2.40
N VAL A 27 3.68 6.08 2.72
CA VAL A 27 2.81 6.69 1.70
C VAL A 27 3.63 7.41 0.63
N GLN A 28 4.68 8.15 1.01
CA GLN A 28 5.56 8.80 0.02
C GLN A 28 6.18 7.80 -0.96
N LYS A 29 6.74 6.69 -0.46
CA LYS A 29 7.34 5.65 -1.31
C LYS A 29 6.35 5.03 -2.29
N LEU A 30 5.10 4.83 -1.87
CA LEU A 30 4.07 4.32 -2.77
C LEU A 30 3.84 5.28 -3.95
N TYR A 31 3.79 6.59 -3.69
CA TYR A 31 3.59 7.58 -4.75
C TYR A 31 4.83 7.85 -5.59
N ASP A 32 6.05 7.61 -5.09
CA ASP A 32 7.29 7.86 -5.85
C ASP A 32 7.32 7.09 -7.19
N ALA A 33 6.67 5.92 -7.24
CA ALA A 33 6.51 5.13 -8.46
C ALA A 33 5.63 5.79 -9.52
N TYR A 34 4.61 6.51 -9.10
CA TYR A 34 3.66 7.20 -9.98
C TYR A 34 4.10 8.62 -10.34
N GLN A 35 5.30 9.04 -9.91
CA GLN A 35 5.91 10.32 -10.30
C GLN A 35 6.89 10.17 -11.47
N GLN A 36 6.96 8.99 -12.09
CA GLN A 36 7.76 8.70 -13.28
C GLN A 36 6.83 8.43 -14.47
N PRO A 37 7.17 8.84 -15.70
CA PRO A 37 6.32 8.69 -16.90
C PRO A 37 6.15 7.23 -17.38
N SER A 38 6.82 6.30 -16.74
CA SER A 38 6.68 4.85 -16.95
C SER A 38 6.99 4.19 -15.63
N VAL A 39 6.26 3.13 -15.27
CA VAL A 39 6.55 2.32 -14.09
C VAL A 39 7.90 1.64 -14.32
N GLN A 40 8.99 2.29 -13.90
CA GLN A 40 10.24 1.59 -13.63
C GLN A 40 10.00 0.75 -12.37
N GLU A 41 10.60 -0.44 -12.29
CA GLU A 41 10.56 -1.36 -11.15
C GLU A 41 10.40 -0.59 -9.83
N ASN A 42 9.16 -0.57 -9.31
CA ASN A 42 8.85 0.16 -8.11
C ASN A 42 9.56 -0.56 -6.96
N THR A 43 10.37 0.17 -6.20
CA THR A 43 11.07 -0.40 -5.04
C THR A 43 10.13 -0.70 -3.86
N ALA A 44 8.86 -0.33 -3.93
CA ALA A 44 7.86 -0.42 -2.86
C ALA A 44 6.50 -0.88 -3.40
N ALA A 45 6.20 -2.18 -3.34
CA ALA A 45 4.85 -2.67 -3.63
C ALA A 45 3.89 -2.31 -2.48
N PHE A 46 2.61 -2.08 -2.79
CA PHE A 46 1.61 -1.82 -1.76
C PHE A 46 1.54 -2.96 -0.74
N GLU A 47 1.61 -4.20 -1.24
CA GLU A 47 1.59 -5.42 -0.47
C GLU A 47 2.76 -5.52 0.49
N ASP A 48 3.90 -4.85 0.26
CA ASP A 48 5.02 -4.88 1.21
C ASP A 48 4.64 -4.25 2.56
N TYR A 49 3.75 -3.25 2.52
CA TYR A 49 3.30 -2.49 3.68
C TYR A 49 1.90 -2.86 4.15
N ALA A 50 1.13 -3.62 3.38
CA ALA A 50 -0.22 -4.03 3.78
C ALA A 50 -0.21 -4.96 5.02
N SER A 51 -1.26 -4.84 5.83
CA SER A 51 -1.55 -5.81 6.91
C SER A 51 -1.86 -7.19 6.33
N ALA A 52 -1.66 -8.24 7.13
CA ALA A 52 -1.93 -9.61 6.69
C ALA A 52 -3.38 -9.82 6.24
N GLU A 53 -4.34 -9.18 6.90
CA GLU A 53 -5.76 -9.22 6.55
C GLU A 53 -6.01 -8.57 5.18
N LEU A 54 -5.45 -7.39 4.92
CA LEU A 54 -5.62 -6.70 3.65
C LEU A 54 -4.95 -7.46 2.50
N LYS A 55 -3.75 -8.02 2.71
CA LYS A 55 -3.10 -8.89 1.73
C LYS A 55 -3.95 -10.11 1.38
N ALA A 56 -4.60 -10.71 2.37
CA ALA A 56 -5.46 -11.88 2.14
C ALA A 56 -6.69 -11.53 1.29
N LEU A 57 -7.26 -10.33 1.43
CA LEU A 57 -8.37 -9.87 0.59
C LEU A 57 -7.91 -9.60 -0.84
N LEU A 58 -6.77 -8.92 -1.03
CA LEU A 58 -6.19 -8.67 -2.35
C LEU A 58 -5.88 -9.99 -3.10
N ALA A 59 -5.23 -10.93 -2.42
CA ALA A 59 -4.92 -12.24 -3.01
C ALA A 59 -6.19 -13.06 -3.32
N LYS A 60 -7.24 -12.92 -2.51
CA LYS A 60 -8.53 -13.58 -2.76
C LYS A 60 -9.22 -12.99 -3.99
N ASP A 61 -9.13 -11.68 -4.20
CA ASP A 61 -9.65 -11.03 -5.39
C ASP A 61 -8.98 -11.56 -6.65
N GLU A 62 -7.65 -11.56 -6.69
CA GLU A 62 -6.86 -12.11 -7.79
C GLU A 62 -7.22 -13.58 -8.06
N GLN A 63 -7.36 -14.39 -7.01
CA GLN A 63 -7.73 -15.80 -7.13
C GLN A 63 -9.13 -16.00 -7.73
N LEU A 64 -10.12 -15.20 -7.32
CA LEU A 64 -11.50 -15.33 -7.80
C LEU A 64 -11.68 -14.73 -9.20
N ALA A 65 -10.92 -13.70 -9.53
CA ALA A 65 -10.90 -13.06 -10.83
C ALA A 65 -10.35 -13.99 -11.92
N GLY A 66 -9.25 -14.70 -11.64
CA GLY A 66 -8.58 -15.55 -12.63
C GLY A 66 -8.09 -14.71 -13.81
N ASP A 67 -8.64 -14.96 -15.02
CA ASP A 67 -8.36 -14.18 -16.23
C ASP A 67 -9.38 -13.03 -16.46
N GLU A 68 -10.38 -12.89 -15.59
CA GLU A 68 -11.38 -11.82 -15.63
C GLU A 68 -10.99 -10.67 -14.68
N ILE A 69 -11.79 -9.60 -14.67
CA ILE A 69 -11.64 -8.49 -13.72
C ILE A 69 -12.31 -8.89 -12.40
N GLY A 70 -11.58 -8.74 -11.29
CA GLY A 70 -12.09 -8.98 -9.94
C GLY A 70 -13.01 -7.86 -9.43
N CYS A 71 -13.11 -7.77 -8.11
CA CYS A 71 -13.73 -6.65 -7.41
C CYS A 71 -12.98 -5.33 -7.61
N ILE A 72 -11.69 -5.40 -7.92
CA ILE A 72 -10.83 -4.23 -8.14
C ILE A 72 -10.59 -4.08 -9.64
N ASP A 73 -11.12 -3.02 -10.24
CA ASP A 73 -10.97 -2.69 -11.67
C ASP A 73 -10.17 -1.40 -11.92
N TYR A 74 -9.49 -0.91 -10.89
CA TYR A 74 -8.68 0.31 -10.88
C TYR A 74 -7.50 0.17 -9.91
N ASP A 75 -6.48 1.01 -10.07
CA ASP A 75 -5.42 1.15 -9.10
C ASP A 75 -5.90 2.05 -7.95
N PHE A 76 -6.12 1.45 -6.78
CA PHE A 76 -6.64 2.13 -5.59
C PHE A 76 -5.64 3.08 -4.93
N VAL A 77 -4.35 3.07 -5.31
CA VAL A 77 -3.36 4.04 -4.83
C VAL A 77 -3.54 5.37 -5.58
N ILE A 78 -3.68 5.32 -6.91
CA ILE A 78 -3.83 6.51 -7.78
C ILE A 78 -5.28 6.81 -8.17
N GLN A 79 -6.22 5.99 -7.72
CA GLN A 79 -7.67 6.16 -7.89
C GLN A 79 -8.05 6.25 -9.38
N GLY A 80 -7.56 5.30 -10.20
CA GLY A 80 -7.80 5.28 -11.65
C GLY A 80 -7.15 4.10 -12.37
N GLN A 81 -7.41 3.97 -13.67
CA GLN A 81 -6.82 2.92 -14.52
C GLN A 81 -5.48 3.32 -15.16
N ASP A 82 -5.28 4.63 -15.35
CA ASP A 82 -4.06 5.22 -15.92
C ASP A 82 -3.67 6.44 -15.08
N TYR A 83 -2.45 6.95 -15.27
CA TYR A 83 -1.96 8.09 -14.51
C TYR A 83 -1.18 9.14 -15.31
N ASP A 84 -1.33 10.41 -14.88
CA ASP A 84 -0.44 11.50 -15.30
C ASP A 84 0.60 11.76 -14.20
N ALA A 85 1.82 11.29 -14.45
CA ALA A 85 2.93 11.40 -13.51
C ALA A 85 3.27 12.85 -13.14
N GLU A 86 3.21 13.78 -14.09
CA GLU A 86 3.53 15.18 -13.84
C GLU A 86 2.40 15.85 -13.05
N SER A 87 1.14 15.49 -13.32
CA SER A 87 -0.01 15.94 -12.51
C SER A 87 0.12 15.49 -11.05
N ILE A 88 0.37 14.18 -10.83
CA ILE A 88 0.55 13.62 -9.48
C ILE A 88 1.73 14.29 -8.78
N LYS A 89 2.90 14.32 -9.40
CA LYS A 89 4.13 14.90 -8.84
C LYS A 89 3.96 16.36 -8.43
N LYS A 90 3.26 17.16 -9.24
CA LYS A 90 3.05 18.60 -8.99
C LYS A 90 2.05 18.85 -7.85
N THR A 91 1.09 17.96 -7.66
CA THR A 91 -0.09 18.22 -6.81
C THR A 91 -0.11 17.41 -5.52
N LEU A 92 0.65 16.32 -5.44
CA LEU A 92 0.71 15.44 -4.28
C LEU A 92 1.08 16.21 -3.01
N LYS A 93 0.22 16.07 -2.01
CA LYS A 93 0.39 16.55 -0.65
C LYS A 93 0.13 15.38 0.29
N ILE A 94 1.16 15.01 1.04
CA ILE A 94 1.07 13.98 2.06
C ILE A 94 1.08 14.64 3.43
N LYS A 95 0.12 14.28 4.27
CA LYS A 95 -0.05 14.85 5.61
C LYS A 95 -0.42 13.77 6.61
N ALA A 96 0.37 13.62 7.68
CA ALA A 96 -0.07 12.86 8.85
C ALA A 96 -1.25 13.58 9.51
N LEU A 97 -2.39 12.91 9.63
CA LEU A 97 -3.57 13.42 10.33
C LEU A 97 -3.46 13.15 11.83
N ASP A 98 -3.00 11.96 12.16
CA ASP A 98 -2.74 11.48 13.52
C ASP A 98 -1.62 10.42 13.49
N LYS A 99 -1.47 9.62 14.55
CA LYS A 99 -0.43 8.58 14.64
C LYS A 99 -0.69 7.36 13.75
N GLU A 100 -1.92 7.16 13.32
CA GLU A 100 -2.42 5.97 12.64
C GLU A 100 -3.06 6.30 11.30
N SER A 101 -3.02 7.56 10.86
CA SER A 101 -3.68 8.03 9.65
C SER A 101 -2.82 9.02 8.86
N VAL A 102 -2.69 8.78 7.56
CA VAL A 102 -2.00 9.68 6.62
C VAL A 102 -2.92 9.98 5.44
N GLU A 103 -3.11 11.27 5.16
CA GLU A 103 -3.84 11.76 4.00
C GLU A 103 -2.88 12.00 2.83
N ALA A 104 -3.21 11.46 1.67
CA ALA A 104 -2.63 11.83 0.38
C ALA A 104 -3.69 12.56 -0.46
N LYS A 105 -3.38 13.78 -0.87
CA LYS A 105 -4.21 14.59 -1.78
C LYS A 105 -3.42 14.90 -3.03
N PHE A 106 -3.98 14.61 -4.20
CA PHE A 106 -3.33 14.80 -5.49
C PHE A 106 -4.38 14.99 -6.58
N GLN A 107 -3.91 15.30 -7.78
CA GLN A 107 -4.68 15.20 -9.02
C GLN A 107 -4.07 14.09 -9.86
N ASN A 108 -4.93 13.25 -10.41
CA ASN A 108 -4.57 12.32 -11.47
C ASN A 108 -5.30 12.76 -12.75
N PHE A 109 -4.54 13.14 -13.78
CA PHE A 109 -5.04 13.98 -14.86
C PHE A 109 -5.77 15.22 -14.31
N ASP A 110 -7.03 15.43 -14.70
CA ASP A 110 -7.90 16.52 -14.23
C ASP A 110 -8.79 16.11 -13.04
N THR A 111 -8.63 14.90 -12.49
CA THR A 111 -9.47 14.37 -11.42
C THR A 111 -8.78 14.53 -10.06
N PRO A 112 -9.34 15.30 -9.11
CA PRO A 112 -8.81 15.37 -7.75
C PRO A 112 -9.10 14.06 -7.00
N ALA A 113 -8.12 13.58 -6.24
CA ALA A 113 -8.24 12.40 -5.40
C ALA A 113 -7.76 12.69 -3.98
N THR A 114 -8.46 12.10 -3.00
CA THR A 114 -8.06 12.08 -1.60
C THR A 114 -8.12 10.64 -1.11
N VAL A 115 -6.99 10.15 -0.59
CA VAL A 115 -6.89 8.82 0.03
C VAL A 115 -6.36 8.96 1.45
N ILE A 116 -7.08 8.41 2.43
CA ILE A 116 -6.63 8.37 3.83
C ILE A 116 -6.18 6.96 4.15
N TYR A 117 -4.89 6.76 4.27
CA TYR A 117 -4.28 5.49 4.66
C TYR A 117 -4.39 5.31 6.16
N LYS A 118 -4.91 4.16 6.59
CA LYS A 118 -4.96 3.73 7.99
C LYS A 118 -3.81 2.79 8.29
N PHE A 119 -3.19 2.98 9.45
CA PHE A 119 -2.01 2.24 9.88
C PHE A 119 -2.20 1.61 11.25
N ALA A 120 -1.64 0.43 11.42
CA ALA A 120 -1.30 -0.13 12.72
C ALA A 120 0.23 -0.22 12.83
N CYS A 121 0.79 0.31 13.91
CA CYS A 121 2.23 0.43 14.09
C CYS A 121 2.68 -0.24 15.40
N ASP A 122 3.72 -1.05 15.35
CA ASP A 122 4.41 -1.61 16.52
C ASP A 122 5.87 -1.11 16.58
N ASP A 123 6.69 -1.64 17.49
CA ASP A 123 8.09 -1.21 17.62
C ASP A 123 8.98 -1.55 16.41
N LYS A 124 8.52 -2.43 15.52
CA LYS A 124 9.28 -2.94 14.38
C LYS A 124 8.85 -2.29 13.07
N GLN A 125 7.55 -2.13 12.86
CA GLN A 125 7.01 -1.72 11.57
C GLN A 125 5.65 -1.01 11.67
N CYS A 126 5.24 -0.39 10.58
CA CYS A 126 3.89 0.11 10.37
C CYS A 126 3.27 -0.62 9.19
N GLN A 127 2.02 -1.02 9.33
CA GLN A 127 1.28 -1.73 8.29
C GLN A 127 0.00 -0.98 7.92
N ILE A 128 -0.31 -0.91 6.63
CA ILE A 128 -1.55 -0.35 6.11
C ILE A 128 -2.68 -1.33 6.41
N THR A 129 -3.63 -0.90 7.23
CA THR A 129 -4.79 -1.71 7.64
C THR A 129 -6.02 -1.44 6.79
N ASP A 130 -6.10 -0.26 6.16
CA ASP A 130 -7.17 0.16 5.29
C ASP A 130 -6.77 1.39 4.46
N LEU A 131 -7.54 1.69 3.43
CA LEU A 131 -7.56 2.98 2.75
C LEU A 131 -8.99 3.53 2.81
N LEU A 132 -9.14 4.81 3.10
CA LEU A 132 -10.41 5.51 2.92
C LEU A 132 -10.33 6.34 1.65
N GLU A 133 -11.15 5.98 0.67
CA GLU A 133 -11.32 6.70 -0.59
C GLU A 133 -12.61 7.52 -0.56
N GLU A 134 -12.75 8.47 -1.48
CA GLU A 134 -13.98 9.25 -1.59
C GLU A 134 -15.06 8.44 -2.32
N ASP A 135 -16.20 8.25 -1.66
CA ASP A 135 -17.38 7.69 -2.29
C ASP A 135 -17.93 8.67 -3.34
N GLN A 136 -18.04 8.21 -4.59
CA GLN A 136 -18.39 9.04 -5.75
C GLN A 136 -19.80 9.65 -5.67
N GLU A 137 -20.73 9.04 -4.92
CA GLU A 137 -22.10 9.53 -4.81
C GLU A 137 -22.27 10.49 -3.63
N THR A 138 -21.64 10.16 -2.50
CA THR A 138 -21.85 10.87 -1.23
C THR A 138 -20.73 11.83 -0.86
N HIS A 139 -19.60 11.77 -1.56
CA HIS A 139 -18.34 12.48 -1.25
C HIS A 139 -17.86 12.28 0.20
N LYS A 140 -18.17 11.12 0.78
CA LYS A 140 -17.73 10.74 2.13
C LYS A 140 -16.60 9.72 2.04
N PRO A 141 -15.68 9.70 3.02
CA PRO A 141 -14.71 8.62 3.12
C PRO A 141 -15.41 7.27 3.25
N LYS A 142 -15.01 6.31 2.41
CA LYS A 142 -15.48 4.92 2.41
C LYS A 142 -14.28 3.98 2.54
N SER A 143 -14.43 2.92 3.33
CA SER A 143 -13.39 1.90 3.51
C SER A 143 -13.25 1.06 2.23
N PHE A 144 -12.05 1.07 1.67
CA PHE A 144 -11.65 0.17 0.60
C PHE A 144 -11.69 -1.28 1.07
N LYS A 145 -11.15 -1.57 2.27
CA LYS A 145 -11.11 -2.93 2.80
C LYS A 145 -12.51 -3.53 2.97
N GLU A 146 -13.45 -2.77 3.54
CA GLU A 146 -14.84 -3.22 3.70
C GLU A 146 -15.53 -3.37 2.34
N GLY A 147 -15.30 -2.45 1.40
CA GLY A 147 -15.82 -2.53 0.04
C GLY A 147 -15.37 -3.81 -0.67
N LEU A 148 -14.06 -4.09 -0.63
CA LEU A 148 -13.45 -5.29 -1.19
C LEU A 148 -14.02 -6.56 -0.54
N ALA A 149 -14.05 -6.62 0.79
CA ALA A 149 -14.57 -7.78 1.52
C ALA A 149 -16.04 -8.08 1.15
N ASN A 150 -16.89 -7.04 1.05
CA ASN A 150 -18.30 -7.20 0.68
C ASN A 150 -18.45 -7.69 -0.76
N CYS A 151 -17.70 -7.12 -1.70
CA CYS A 151 -17.73 -7.57 -3.09
C CYS A 151 -17.31 -9.04 -3.23
N LEU A 152 -16.24 -9.45 -2.54
CA LEU A 152 -15.75 -10.84 -2.58
C LEU A 152 -16.81 -11.83 -2.06
N VAL A 153 -17.55 -11.46 -1.02
CA VAL A 153 -18.65 -12.27 -0.50
C VAL A 153 -19.75 -12.47 -1.56
N ASP A 154 -20.06 -11.43 -2.35
CA ASP A 154 -21.08 -11.51 -3.39
C ASP A 154 -20.59 -12.27 -4.65
N LEU A 155 -19.31 -12.15 -4.99
CA LEU A 155 -18.68 -12.97 -6.03
C LEU A 155 -18.73 -14.47 -5.67
N GLU A 156 -18.39 -14.84 -4.44
CA GLU A 156 -18.43 -16.24 -3.98
C GLU A 156 -19.84 -16.84 -4.00
N LYS A 157 -20.85 -16.08 -3.57
CA LYS A 157 -22.26 -16.51 -3.66
C LYS A 157 -22.66 -16.74 -5.12
N SER A 158 -22.25 -15.85 -6.01
CA SER A 158 -22.57 -15.93 -7.44
C SER A 158 -21.88 -17.11 -8.11
N ALA A 159 -20.64 -17.43 -7.73
CA ALA A 159 -19.90 -18.60 -8.20
C ALA A 159 -20.52 -19.91 -7.69
N SER A 160 -20.99 -19.94 -6.44
CA SER A 160 -21.62 -21.13 -5.83
C SER A 160 -23.02 -21.44 -6.35
N ALA A 161 -23.66 -20.48 -7.03
CA ALA A 161 -25.00 -20.62 -7.62
C ALA A 161 -24.98 -21.09 -9.09
N LYS A 162 -23.80 -21.20 -9.70
CA LYS A 162 -23.59 -21.74 -11.05
C LYS A 162 -23.26 -23.23 -10.98
#